data_AF-A0A518UCT9-F1
#
_entry.id   AF-A0A518UCT9-F1
#
_cell.length_a   1.000
_cell.length_b   1.000
_cell.length_c   1.000
_cell.angle_alpha   90.00
_cell.angle_beta   90.00
_cell.angle_gamma   90.00
#
_symmetry.space_group_name_H-M   'P 1'
#
loop_
_entity.id
_entity.type
_entity.pdbx_description
1 polymer ?
#
loop_
_entity_poly.entity_id
_entity_poly.type
_entity_poly.pdbx_seq_one_letter_code
_entity_poly.pdbx_strand_id
1 'polypeptide(L)' 'MTALTFDTHEFVKTLERKGFTSDQAEGINDALKNALTVAEVATKTDLREMEYRMTIKLGSLIAAAIAIVATLHKIL' A
#
# COMPACT_ATOMS: atom_id res chain seq x y z
N MET A 1 -1.81 6.62 7.87
CA MET A 1 -0.90 5.47 7.79
C MET A 1 -1.13 4.57 8.99
N THR A 2 -1.58 3.33 8.78
CA THR A 2 -1.49 2.31 9.85
C THR A 2 -0.02 1.90 9.91
N ALA A 3 0.70 2.34 10.93
CA ALA A 3 2.09 1.93 11.11
C ALA A 3 2.14 0.40 11.25
N LEU A 4 2.99 -0.26 10.48
CA LEU A 4 3.33 -1.65 10.73
C LEU A 4 4.03 -1.69 12.10
N THR A 5 3.34 -2.14 13.13
CA THR A 5 3.95 -2.33 14.46
C THR A 5 4.86 -3.55 14.39
N PHE A 6 6.14 -3.29 14.19
CA PHE A 6 7.19 -4.29 14.26
C PHE A 6 7.73 -4.33 15.69
N ASP A 7 7.41 -5.40 16.42
CA ASP A 7 7.92 -5.62 17.77
C ASP A 7 9.37 -6.14 17.71
N THR A 8 10.30 -5.19 17.81
CA THR A 8 11.75 -5.45 17.83
C THR A 8 12.14 -6.43 18.94
N HIS A 9 11.49 -6.37 20.11
CA HIS A 9 11.87 -7.20 21.25
C HIS A 9 11.40 -8.64 21.07
N GLU A 10 10.15 -8.86 20.65
CA GLU A 10 9.63 -10.19 20.35
C GLU A 10 10.42 -10.87 19.20
N PHE A 11 10.82 -10.09 18.20
CA PHE A 11 11.61 -10.57 17.07
C PHE A 11 12.99 -11.08 17.52
N VAL A 12 13.75 -10.27 18.27
CA VAL A 12 15.06 -10.65 18.82
C VAL A 12 14.93 -11.90 19.71
N LYS A 13 13.97 -11.92 20.64
CA LYS A 13 13.73 -13.08 21.52
C LYS A 13 13.40 -14.36 20.76
N THR A 14 12.71 -14.23 19.62
CA THR A 14 12.39 -15.36 18.77
C THR A 14 13.63 -15.93 18.09
N LEU A 15 14.54 -15.08 17.62
CA LEU A 15 15.82 -15.51 17.05
C LEU A 15 16.71 -16.18 18.10
N GLU A 16 16.84 -15.59 19.30
CA GLU A 16 17.60 -16.18 20.40
C GLU A 16 17.10 -17.60 20.76
N ARG A 17 15.77 -17.77 20.87
CA ARG A 17 15.15 -19.08 21.12
C ARG A 17 15.38 -20.10 19.99
N LYS A 18 15.75 -19.65 18.79
CA LYS A 18 16.12 -20.51 17.66
C LYS A 18 17.62 -20.78 17.58
N GLY A 19 18.40 -20.34 18.58
CA GLY A 19 19.83 -20.61 18.69
C GLY A 19 20.73 -19.54 18.09
N PHE A 20 20.19 -18.39 17.70
CA PHE A 20 21.00 -17.24 17.34
C PHE A 20 21.57 -16.60 18.60
N THR A 21 22.81 -16.09 18.50
CA THR A 21 23.38 -15.23 19.55
C THR A 21 22.66 -13.89 19.61
N SER A 22 22.78 -13.18 20.73
CA SER A 22 22.16 -11.84 20.90
C SER A 22 22.64 -10.87 19.80
N ASP A 23 23.96 -10.81 19.56
CA ASP A 23 24.55 -9.97 18.51
C ASP A 23 24.02 -10.30 17.11
N GLN A 24 23.83 -11.58 16.78
CA GLN A 24 23.22 -11.97 15.50
C GLN A 24 21.76 -11.57 15.41
N ALA A 25 21.00 -11.77 16.49
CA ALA A 25 19.58 -11.44 16.55
C ALA A 25 19.36 -9.92 16.41
N GLU A 26 20.16 -9.11 17.09
CA GLU A 26 20.16 -7.65 16.94
C GLU A 26 20.58 -7.21 15.53
N GLY A 27 21.64 -7.80 14.97
CA GLY A 27 22.06 -7.48 13.60
C GLY A 27 20.99 -7.77 12.53
N ILE A 28 20.27 -8.90 12.66
CA ILE A 28 19.15 -9.24 11.78
C ILE A 28 17.98 -8.26 11.98
N ASN A 29 17.68 -7.92 13.24
CA ASN A 29 16.64 -6.94 13.56
C ASN A 29 16.91 -5.59 12.89
N ASP A 30 18.14 -5.10 12.98
CA ASP A 30 18.52 -3.82 12.41
C ASP A 30 18.45 -3.82 10.88
N ALA A 31 18.93 -4.88 10.24
CA ALA A 31 18.81 -5.06 8.80
C ALA A 31 17.35 -5.05 8.34
N LEU A 32 16.48 -5.77 9.04
CA LEU A 32 15.05 -5.85 8.72
C LEU A 32 14.32 -4.52 8.97
N LYS A 33 14.59 -3.85 10.11
CA LYS A 33 14.03 -2.54 10.42
C LYS A 33 14.42 -1.50 9.37
N ASN A 34 15.68 -1.50 8.94
CA ASN A 34 16.14 -0.61 7.88
C ASN A 34 15.45 -0.91 6.55
N ALA A 35 15.32 -2.19 6.16
CA ALA A 35 14.60 -2.57 4.95
C ALA A 35 13.12 -2.15 4.97
N LEU A 36 12.45 -2.28 6.11
CA LEU A 36 11.05 -1.88 6.30
C LEU A 36 10.87 -0.35 6.33
N THR A 37 11.88 0.39 6.81
CA THR A 37 11.84 1.87 6.87
C THR A 37 12.04 2.51 5.50
N VAL A 38 12.81 1.86 4.62
CA VAL A 38 13.07 2.34 3.24
C VAL A 38 11.93 1.97 2.29
N ALA A 39 11.12 0.96 2.62
CA ALA A 39 10.00 0.55 1.81
C ALA A 39 8.82 1.54 1.95
N GLU A 40 8.73 2.51 1.04
CA GLU A 40 7.54 3.34 0.88
C GLU A 40 6.44 2.50 0.19
N VAL A 41 5.64 1.79 0.98
CA VAL A 41 4.60 0.88 0.48
C VAL A 41 3.24 1.56 0.52
N ALA A 42 2.52 1.52 -0.61
CA ALA A 42 1.13 1.96 -0.66
C ALA A 42 0.26 1.15 0.31
N THR A 43 -0.49 1.84 1.17
CA THR A 43 -1.41 1.21 2.10
C THR A 43 -2.67 0.74 1.40
N LYS A 44 -3.44 -0.16 2.05
CA LYS A 44 -4.77 -0.58 1.56
C LYS A 44 -5.71 0.61 1.36
N THR A 45 -5.56 1.65 2.19
CA THR A 45 -6.34 2.89 2.06
C THR A 45 -5.95 3.65 0.81
N ASP A 46 -4.65 3.80 0.54
CA ASP A 46 -4.15 4.51 -0.65
C ASP A 46 -4.63 3.82 -1.93
N LEU A 47 -4.60 2.49 -1.96
CA LEU A 47 -5.11 1.71 -3.09
C LEU A 47 -6.63 1.89 -3.27
N ARG A 48 -7.41 1.88 -2.19
CA ARG A 48 -8.86 2.08 -2.24
C ARG A 48 -9.21 3.51 -2.71
N GLU A 49 -8.46 4.51 -2.26
CA GLU A 49 -8.66 5.88 -2.71
C GLU A 49 -8.34 6.02 -4.20
N MET A 50 -7.25 5.39 -4.66
CA MET A 50 -6.90 5.34 -6.08
C MET A 50 -7.99 4.66 -6.90
N GLU A 51 -8.54 3.52 -6.43
CA GLU A 51 -9.64 2.80 -7.06
C GLU A 51 -10.89 3.69 -7.20
N TYR A 52 -11.28 4.39 -6.14
CA TYR A 52 -12.42 5.31 -6.19
C TYR A 52 -12.18 6.47 -7.16
N ARG A 53 -11.00 7.08 -7.13
CA ARG A 53 -10.64 8.17 -8.06
C ARG A 53 -10.69 7.70 -9.51
N MET A 54 -10.20 6.49 -9.79
CA MET A 54 -10.28 5.89 -11.13
C MET A 54 -11.72 5.61 -11.53
N THR A 55 -12.51 4.99 -10.65
CA THR A 55 -13.93 4.69 -10.90
C THR A 55 -14.71 5.96 -11.23
N ILE A 56 -14.53 7.03 -10.46
CA ILE A 56 -15.19 8.32 -10.69
C ILE A 56 -14.75 8.93 -12.02
N LYS A 57 -13.45 8.96 -12.32
CA LYS A 57 -12.92 9.53 -13.57
C LYS A 57 -13.40 8.76 -14.80
N LEU A 58 -13.37 7.43 -14.75
CA LEU A 58 -13.82 6.60 -15.85
C LEU A 58 -15.34 6.72 -16.03
N GLY A 59 -16.10 6.67 -14.94
CA GLY A 59 -17.55 6.87 -14.97
C GLY A 59 -17.95 8.24 -15.54
N SER A 60 -17.25 9.31 -15.15
CA SER A 60 -17.53 10.66 -15.65
C SER A 60 -17.18 10.82 -17.13
N LEU A 61 -16.05 10.26 -17.58
CA LEU A 61 -15.67 10.25 -19.00
C LEU A 61 -16.68 9.47 -19.85
N ILE A 62 -17.14 8.30 -19.38
CA ILE A 62 -18.16 7.49 -20.07
C ILE A 62 -19.48 8.27 -20.17
N ALA A 63 -19.94 8.87 -19.06
CA ALA A 63 -21.18 9.65 -19.04
C ALA A 63 -21.10 10.86 -19.99
N ALA A 64 -19.97 11.58 -20.00
CA ALA A 64 -19.73 12.68 -20.91
C ALA A 64 -19.75 12.24 -22.38
N ALA A 65 -19.07 11.13 -22.70
CA ALA A 65 -19.07 10.58 -24.06
C ALA A 65 -20.48 10.18 -24.53
N ILE A 66 -21.26 9.50 -23.67
CA ILE A 66 -22.65 9.14 -23.97
C ILE A 66 -23.51 10.40 -24.20
N ALA A 67 -23.36 11.42 -23.35
CA ALA A 67 -24.11 12.67 -23.49
C ALA A 67 -23.79 13.36 -24.82
N ILE A 68 -22.51 13.42 -25.21
CA ILE A 68 -22.07 14.00 -26.49
C ILE A 68 -22.66 13.23 -27.68
N VAL A 69 -22.60 11.89 -27.66
CA VAL A 69 -23.15 11.07 -28.74
C VAL A 69 -24.67 11.22 -28.84
N ALA A 70 -25.38 11.25 -27.70
CA ALA A 70 -26.83 11.41 -27.67
C ALA A 70 -27.28 12.78 -28.19
N THR A 71 -26.55 13.86 -27.87
CA THR A 71 -26.87 15.19 -28.42
C THR A 71 -26.59 15.27 -29.92
N LEU A 72 -25.49 14.69 -30.40
CA LEU A 72 -25.18 14.62 -31.83
C LEU A 72 -26.25 13.84 -32.61
N HIS A 73 -26.72 12.71 -32.08
CA HIS A 73 -27.77 11.91 -32.73
C HIS A 73 -29.11 12.67 -32.86
N LYS A 74 -29.44 13.54 -31.91
CA LYS A 74 -30.69 14.32 -31.93
C LYS A 74 -30.63 15.51 -32.90
N ILE A 75 -29.42 15.97 -33.25
CA ILE A 75 -29.19 17.14 -34.11
C ILE A 75 -29.05 16.73 -35.59
N LEU A 76 -28.60 15.51 -35.89
CA LEU A 76 -28.48 14.96 -37.24
C LEU A 76 -29.80 14.40 -37.80
#